data_AF-A0A938KL10-F1
#
_entry.id   AF-A0A938KL10-F1
#
_cell.length_a   1.000
_cell.length_b   1.000
_cell.length_c   1.000
_cell.angle_alpha   90.00
_cell.angle_beta   90.00
_cell.angle_gamma   90.00
#
_symmetry.space_group_name_H-M   'P 1'
#
loop_
_entity.id
_entity.type
_entity.pdbx_description
1 polymer ?
#
loop_
_entity_poly.entity_id
_entity_poly.type
_entity_poly.pdbx_seq_one_letter_code
_entity_poly.pdbx_strand_id
1 'polypeptide(L)'
;MHLSSSFTARKDGAGRRRRSRLHRGFTLLEILVVLAIIGLLAGLAITNVDKIFGGAQVGTVQIFVKESMKTSLTSYRIHMGDYPPNLEALVTAPANKADRWFGPYIEGGKVPLDPWGEPYQYAFP
;
A
#
# COMPACT_ATOMS: atom_id res chain seq x y z
N MET A 1 19.13 -40.23 90.44
CA MET A 1 18.74 -38.82 90.17
C MET A 1 19.87 -38.20 89.38
N HIS A 2 19.76 -37.70 88.16
CA HIS A 2 18.61 -37.18 87.42
C HIS A 2 18.88 -37.39 85.91
N LEU A 3 17.81 -37.68 85.18
CA LEU A 3 17.73 -37.74 83.72
C LEU A 3 17.77 -36.32 83.11
N SER A 4 18.20 -36.25 81.84
CA SER A 4 17.87 -35.27 80.78
C SER A 4 19.14 -34.84 80.03
N SER A 5 19.18 -34.65 78.72
CA SER A 5 18.21 -34.84 77.65
C SER A 5 19.03 -34.73 76.36
N SER A 6 18.82 -35.68 75.45
CA SER A 6 19.25 -35.65 74.07
C SER A 6 18.87 -34.32 73.39
N PHE A 7 19.85 -33.63 72.79
CA PHE A 7 19.57 -32.61 71.79
C PHE A 7 20.22 -33.00 70.47
N THR A 8 19.35 -33.52 69.60
CA THR A 8 19.62 -33.81 68.20
C THR A 8 19.41 -32.53 67.39
N ALA A 9 20.39 -32.16 66.58
CA ALA A 9 20.18 -31.17 65.52
C ALA A 9 21.01 -31.55 64.30
N ARG A 10 20.55 -32.61 63.62
CA ARG A 10 21.02 -33.01 62.30
C ARG A 10 20.49 -31.99 61.30
N LYS A 11 21.37 -31.09 60.84
CA LYS A 11 21.04 -30.12 59.78
C LYS A 11 21.14 -30.83 58.44
N ASP A 12 20.04 -31.48 58.04
CA ASP A 12 19.90 -32.07 56.72
C ASP A 12 19.84 -30.95 55.67
N GLY A 13 20.99 -30.69 55.05
CA GLY A 13 21.11 -29.82 53.88
C GLY A 13 20.39 -30.45 52.70
N ALA A 14 19.09 -30.17 52.56
CA ALA A 14 18.32 -30.51 51.38
C ALA A 14 18.91 -29.77 50.17
N GLY A 15 19.80 -30.46 49.44
CA GLY A 15 20.37 -30.00 48.19
C GLY A 15 19.26 -29.67 47.20
N ARG A 16 19.04 -28.38 46.99
CA ARG A 16 18.11 -27.84 46.00
C ARG A 16 18.62 -28.26 44.63
N ARG A 17 18.09 -29.36 44.08
CA ARG A 17 18.40 -29.83 42.72
C ARG A 17 18.05 -28.70 41.74
N ARG A 18 19.07 -27.93 41.31
CA ARG A 18 18.95 -27.04 40.16
C ARG A 18 18.63 -27.93 38.96
N ARG A 19 17.38 -27.93 38.51
CA ARG A 19 17.05 -28.42 37.17
C ARG A 19 17.83 -27.55 36.20
N SER A 20 18.94 -28.05 35.69
CA SER A 20 19.62 -27.47 34.54
C SER A 20 18.60 -27.44 33.40
N ARG A 21 18.16 -26.25 33.01
CA ARG A 21 17.42 -26.08 31.77
C ARG A 21 18.37 -26.54 30.67
N LEU A 22 18.06 -27.68 30.05
CA LEU A 22 18.76 -28.14 28.87
C LEU A 22 18.49 -27.08 27.79
N HIS A 23 19.48 -26.23 27.53
CA HIS A 23 19.49 -25.43 26.32
C HIS A 23 19.65 -26.43 25.17
N ARG A 24 18.52 -26.84 24.58
CA ARG A 24 18.51 -27.53 23.29
C ARG A 24 19.04 -26.52 22.27
N GLY A 25 20.27 -26.73 21.83
CA GLY A 25 20.83 -25.98 20.70
C GLY A 25 20.03 -26.27 19.44
N PHE A 26 19.91 -25.26 18.58
CA PHE A 26 19.30 -25.38 17.26
C PHE A 26 20.00 -26.48 16.45
N THR A 27 19.22 -27.35 15.82
CA THR A 27 19.76 -28.35 14.89
C THR A 27 19.91 -27.73 13.49
N LEU A 28 20.91 -28.18 12.73
CA LEU A 28 21.08 -27.74 11.33
C LEU A 28 19.85 -28.03 10.48
N LEU A 29 19.17 -29.14 10.77
CA LEU A 29 17.95 -29.57 10.10
C LEU A 29 16.81 -28.56 10.29
N GLU A 30 16.72 -27.93 11.46
CA GLU A 30 15.70 -26.94 11.79
C GLU A 30 15.87 -25.67 10.94
N ILE A 31 17.11 -25.21 10.76
CA ILE A 31 17.40 -24.08 9.86
C ILE A 31 17.20 -24.48 8.38
N LEU A 32 17.55 -25.72 7.99
CA LEU A 32 17.32 -26.21 6.63
C LEU A 32 15.84 -26.18 6.25
N VAL A 33 14.97 -26.70 7.12
CA VAL A 33 13.52 -26.73 6.89
C VAL A 33 12.95 -25.30 6.85
N VAL A 34 13.42 -24.41 7.72
CA VAL A 34 12.98 -22.99 7.71
C VAL A 34 13.36 -22.31 6.38
N LEU A 35 14.59 -22.48 5.91
CA LEU A 35 15.04 -21.90 4.63
C LEU A 35 14.28 -22.49 3.44
N ALA A 36 13.97 -23.79 3.47
CA ALA A 36 13.15 -24.43 2.44
C ALA A 36 11.73 -23.85 2.38
N ILE A 37 11.08 -23.64 3.54
CA ILE A 37 9.74 -23.03 3.61
C ILE A 37 9.78 -21.57 3.16
N ILE A 38 10.78 -20.78 3.60
CA ILE A 38 10.93 -19.39 3.18
C ILE A 38 11.16 -19.30 1.66
N GLY A 39 12.01 -20.16 1.08
CA GLY A 39 12.25 -20.19 -0.37
C GLY A 39 10.99 -20.51 -1.17
N LEU A 40 10.19 -21.48 -0.71
CA LEU A 40 8.90 -21.82 -1.32
C LEU A 40 7.91 -20.64 -1.26
N LEU A 41 7.75 -20.04 -0.08
CA LEU A 41 6.82 -18.92 0.12
C LEU A 41 7.26 -17.68 -0.68
N ALA A 42 8.56 -17.36 -0.67
CA ALA A 42 9.12 -16.25 -1.45
C ALA A 42 8.89 -16.44 -2.96
N GLY A 43 9.04 -17.67 -3.47
CA GLY A 43 8.74 -18.00 -4.86
C GLY A 43 7.26 -17.79 -5.24
N LEU A 44 6.33 -18.08 -4.33
CA LEU A 44 4.89 -17.91 -4.56
C LEU A 44 4.43 -16.45 -4.38
N ALA A 45 5.01 -15.72 -3.44
CA ALA A 45 4.57 -14.38 -3.04
C ALA A 45 4.71 -13.31 -4.14
N ILE A 46 5.65 -13.48 -5.08
CA ILE A 46 5.95 -12.47 -6.12
C ILE A 46 4.87 -12.46 -7.24
N THR A 47 4.14 -13.55 -7.44
CA THR A 47 3.32 -13.75 -8.65
C THR A 47 2.07 -12.86 -8.77
N ASN A 48 1.61 -12.25 -7.68
CA ASN A 48 0.34 -11.53 -7.64
C ASN A 48 0.45 -10.05 -7.27
N VAL A 49 1.66 -9.54 -7.04
CA VAL A 49 1.86 -8.14 -6.62
C VAL A 49 1.49 -7.20 -7.77
N ASP A 50 1.91 -7.51 -9.00
CA ASP A 50 1.67 -6.66 -10.19
C ASP A 50 0.19 -6.54 -10.56
N LYS A 51 -0.61 -7.58 -10.33
CA LYS A 51 -2.04 -7.61 -10.68
C LYS A 51 -2.89 -6.78 -9.72
N ILE A 52 -2.48 -6.70 -8.45
CA ILE A 52 -3.18 -5.92 -7.42
C ILE A 52 -3.01 -4.42 -7.69
N PHE A 53 -1.81 -3.99 -8.07
CA PHE A 53 -1.56 -2.59 -8.45
C PHE A 53 -2.12 -2.28 -9.85
N GLY A 54 -1.86 -3.13 -10.86
CA GLY A 54 -2.27 -2.87 -12.25
C GLY A 54 -3.78 -2.85 -12.49
N GLY A 55 -4.54 -3.75 -11.86
CA GLY A 55 -5.99 -3.84 -12.06
C GLY A 55 -6.76 -2.65 -11.49
N ALA A 56 -6.36 -2.17 -10.31
CA ALA A 56 -6.97 -1.01 -9.68
C ALA A 56 -6.68 0.29 -10.45
N GLN A 57 -5.45 0.45 -10.94
CA GLN A 57 -5.02 1.60 -11.75
C GLN A 57 -5.85 1.76 -13.03
N VAL A 58 -6.10 0.67 -13.76
CA VAL A 58 -6.92 0.69 -14.98
C VAL A 58 -8.36 1.11 -14.68
N GLY A 59 -8.94 0.61 -13.59
CA GLY A 59 -10.31 0.97 -13.18
C GLY A 59 -10.44 2.46 -12.86
N THR A 60 -9.50 3.01 -12.09
CA THR A 60 -9.48 4.44 -11.74
C THR A 60 -9.36 5.32 -12.99
N VAL A 61 -8.49 4.96 -13.95
CA VAL A 61 -8.35 5.71 -15.21
C VAL A 61 -9.63 5.67 -16.03
N GLN A 62 -10.27 4.50 -16.14
CA GLN A 62 -11.51 4.38 -16.91
C GLN A 62 -12.62 5.27 -16.35
N ILE A 63 -12.78 5.29 -15.02
CA ILE A 63 -13.78 6.13 -14.36
C ILE A 63 -13.45 7.60 -14.61
N PHE A 64 -12.19 8.00 -14.39
CA PHE A 64 -11.75 9.38 -14.61
C PHE A 64 -12.00 9.86 -16.05
N VAL A 65 -11.60 9.07 -17.05
CA VAL A 65 -11.76 9.42 -18.47
C VAL A 65 -13.23 9.44 -18.88
N LYS A 66 -14.03 8.45 -18.47
CA LYS A 66 -15.44 8.33 -18.90
C LYS A 66 -16.36 9.34 -18.22
N GLU A 67 -16.11 9.65 -16.95
CA GLU A 67 -17.03 10.44 -16.14
C GLU A 67 -16.52 11.88 -15.97
N SER A 68 -15.34 12.06 -15.39
CA SER A 68 -14.79 13.38 -15.09
C SER A 68 -14.44 14.14 -16.37
N MET A 69 -13.58 13.57 -17.23
CA MET A 69 -13.11 14.24 -18.44
C MET A 69 -14.24 14.53 -19.43
N LYS A 70 -15.15 13.58 -19.63
CA LYS A 70 -16.32 13.76 -20.50
C LYS A 70 -17.19 14.92 -20.02
N THR A 71 -17.45 15.01 -18.72
CA THR A 71 -18.26 16.07 -18.13
C THR A 71 -17.58 17.43 -18.30
N SER A 72 -16.28 17.53 -17.98
CA SER A 72 -15.49 18.75 -18.16
C SER A 72 -15.50 19.25 -19.60
N LEU A 73 -15.24 18.36 -20.58
CA LEU A 73 -15.25 18.68 -22.00
C LEU A 73 -16.64 19.13 -22.49
N THR A 74 -17.69 18.47 -22.00
CA THR A 74 -19.08 18.83 -22.35
C THR A 74 -19.47 20.19 -21.78
N SER A 75 -19.12 20.47 -20.52
CA SER A 75 -19.37 21.78 -19.90
C SER A 75 -18.63 22.91 -20.61
N TYR A 76 -17.36 22.69 -20.99
CA TYR A 76 -16.62 23.65 -21.81
C TYR A 76 -17.35 23.91 -23.13
N ARG A 77 -17.81 22.86 -23.81
CA ARG A 77 -18.56 23.00 -25.07
C ARG A 77 -19.87 23.77 -24.90
N ILE A 78 -20.60 23.56 -23.81
CA ILE A 78 -21.86 24.28 -23.53
C ILE A 78 -21.59 25.78 -23.40
N HIS A 79 -20.51 26.19 -22.73
CA HIS A 79 -20.19 27.60 -22.51
C HIS A 79 -19.50 28.26 -23.71
N MET A 80 -18.57 27.55 -24.37
CA MET A 80 -17.69 28.09 -25.41
C MET A 80 -18.22 27.85 -26.83
N GLY A 81 -19.22 26.98 -26.97
CA GLY A 81 -19.86 26.57 -28.22
C GLY A 81 -19.11 25.48 -29.00
N ASP A 82 -17.89 25.13 -28.57
CA ASP A 82 -17.02 24.15 -29.23
C ASP A 82 -16.16 23.42 -28.20
N TYR A 83 -15.58 22.27 -28.58
CA TYR A 83 -14.62 21.57 -27.73
C TYR A 83 -13.32 22.37 -27.58
N PRO A 84 -12.59 22.17 -26.47
CA PRO A 84 -11.34 22.87 -26.28
C PRO A 84 -10.30 22.36 -27.29
N PRO A 85 -9.37 23.21 -27.78
CA PRO A 85 -8.30 22.77 -28.68
C PRO A 85 -7.23 21.93 -27.96
N ASN A 86 -7.17 22.03 -26.63
CA ASN A 86 -6.22 21.35 -25.77
C ASN A 86 -6.79 21.21 -24.34
N LEU A 87 -6.20 20.36 -23.50
CA LEU A 87 -6.72 20.16 -22.14
C LEU A 87 -6.46 21.37 -21.23
N GLU A 88 -5.49 22.22 -21.55
CA GLU A 88 -5.17 23.44 -20.81
C GLU A 88 -6.31 24.46 -20.84
N ALA A 89 -7.12 24.49 -21.89
CA ALA A 89 -8.30 25.33 -21.98
C ALA A 89 -9.42 24.93 -20.98
N LEU A 90 -9.34 23.72 -20.40
CA LEU A 90 -10.21 23.33 -19.28
C LEU A 90 -9.77 23.93 -17.95
N VAL A 91 -8.52 24.38 -17.84
CA VAL A 91 -7.94 24.95 -16.63
C VAL A 91 -7.87 26.47 -16.70
N THR A 92 -7.54 26.99 -17.89
CA THR A 92 -7.29 28.42 -18.14
C THR A 92 -8.21 28.95 -19.22
N ALA A 93 -8.64 30.20 -19.06
CA ALA A 93 -9.48 30.86 -20.05
C ALA A 93 -8.70 31.06 -21.36
N PRO A 94 -9.23 30.65 -22.52
CA PRO A 94 -8.58 30.89 -23.79
C PRO A 94 -8.69 32.37 -24.18
N ALA A 95 -7.62 32.91 -24.78
CA ALA A 95 -7.50 34.34 -25.10
C ALA A 95 -8.58 34.88 -26.04
N ASN A 96 -9.16 34.02 -26.89
CA ASN A 96 -10.13 34.42 -27.91
C ASN A 96 -11.59 34.50 -27.42
N LYS A 97 -11.91 33.95 -26.25
CA LYS A 97 -13.29 33.81 -25.74
C LYS A 97 -13.36 33.90 -24.20
N ALA A 98 -12.49 34.70 -23.59
CA ALA A 98 -12.39 34.80 -22.13
C ALA A 98 -13.73 35.14 -21.45
N ASP A 99 -14.55 36.00 -22.06
CA ASP A 99 -15.85 36.44 -21.51
C ASP A 99 -16.89 35.32 -21.39
N ARG A 100 -16.73 34.22 -22.15
CA ARG A 100 -17.64 33.07 -22.14
C ARG A 100 -17.15 31.93 -21.28
N TRP A 101 -15.97 32.05 -20.70
CA TRP A 101 -15.35 31.01 -19.89
C TRP A 101 -15.78 31.15 -18.43
N PHE A 102 -16.41 30.11 -17.87
CA PHE A 102 -17.05 30.17 -16.54
C PHE A 102 -16.27 29.47 -15.42
N GLY A 103 -15.01 29.12 -15.64
CA GLY A 103 -14.16 28.57 -14.60
C GLY A 103 -13.40 27.32 -15.03
N PRO A 104 -12.52 26.81 -14.15
CA PRO A 104 -11.85 25.55 -14.38
C PRO A 104 -12.88 24.44 -14.45
N TYR A 105 -12.93 23.76 -15.57
CA TYR A 105 -13.84 22.63 -15.81
C TYR A 105 -13.33 21.33 -15.20
N ILE A 106 -12.11 21.31 -14.68
CA ILE A 106 -11.48 20.17 -14.00
C ILE A 106 -11.26 20.49 -12.52
N GLU A 107 -11.61 19.53 -11.67
CA GLU A 107 -11.34 19.60 -10.23
C GLU A 107 -9.83 19.64 -9.95
N GLY A 108 -9.41 20.53 -9.06
CA GLY A 108 -8.00 20.68 -8.70
C GLY A 108 -7.17 21.57 -9.63
N GLY A 109 -7.79 22.21 -10.62
CA GLY A 109 -7.15 23.28 -11.41
C GLY A 109 -5.93 22.84 -12.22
N LYS A 110 -5.80 21.53 -12.48
CA LYS A 110 -4.79 20.94 -13.36
C LYS A 110 -5.31 19.63 -13.91
N VAL A 111 -4.86 19.27 -15.10
CA VAL A 111 -5.10 17.92 -15.65
C VAL A 111 -4.23 16.95 -14.85
N PRO A 112 -4.81 15.95 -14.17
CA PRO A 112 -4.02 14.94 -13.46
C PRO A 112 -3.27 14.05 -14.45
N LEU A 113 -2.16 13.48 -14.01
CA LEU A 113 -1.44 12.45 -14.76
C LEU A 113 -2.14 11.11 -14.58
N ASP A 114 -1.91 10.20 -15.53
CA ASP A 114 -2.35 8.81 -15.36
C ASP A 114 -1.55 8.11 -14.22
N PRO A 115 -1.95 6.90 -13.78
CA PRO A 115 -1.26 6.16 -12.73
C PRO A 115 0.18 5.74 -13.07
N TRP A 116 0.58 5.86 -14.33
CA TRP A 116 1.95 5.60 -14.81
C TRP A 116 2.78 6.90 -14.89
N GLY A 117 2.18 8.05 -14.58
CA GLY A 117 2.84 9.35 -14.59
C GLY A 117 2.85 10.01 -15.98
N GLU A 118 2.12 9.47 -16.94
CA GLU A 118 2.04 10.01 -18.29
C GLU A 118 0.87 11.01 -18.41
N PRO A 119 1.04 12.09 -19.20
CA PRO A 119 -0.03 13.04 -19.46
C PRO A 119 -1.11 12.43 -20.37
N TYR A 120 -2.37 12.76 -20.10
CA TYR A 120 -3.47 12.36 -20.97
C TYR A 120 -3.32 12.98 -22.36
N GLN A 121 -3.39 12.12 -23.38
CA GLN A 121 -3.42 12.58 -24.76
C GLN A 121 -4.85 12.97 -25.14
N TYR A 122 -4.98 14.18 -25.67
CA TYR A 122 -6.23 14.70 -26.20
C TYR A 122 -6.04 15.04 -27.68
N ALA A 123 -6.97 14.57 -28.50
CA ALA A 123 -7.00 14.85 -29.92
C ALA A 123 -8.40 15.34 -30.29
N PHE A 124 -8.42 16.46 -31.02
CA PHE A 124 -9.58 17.08 -31.63
C PHE A 124 -9.08 17.92 -32.82
N PRO A 125 -9.80 18.03 -33.95
CA PRO A 125 -11.07 17.37 -34.25
C PRO A 125 -10.95 15.85 -34.41
#